data_AF-A0A2I1CWP9-F1
#
_entry.id   AF-A0A2I1CWP9-F1
#
_cell.length_a   1.000
_cell.length_b   1.000
_cell.length_c   1.000
_cell.angle_alpha   90.00
_cell.angle_beta   90.00
_cell.angle_gamma   90.00
#
_symmetry.space_group_name_H-M   'P 1'
#
loop_
_entity.id
_entity.type
_entity.pdbx_description
1 polymer ?
#
loop_
_entity_poly.entity_id
_entity_poly.type
_entity_poly.pdbx_seq_one_letter_code
_entity_poly.pdbx_strand_id
1 'polypeptide(L)'
;MSSSPVQTATPVSGEKRKRGRPRKYPEGQGPQPTPGPKRGRGRPRKDPNAPGASDLTPLAPELVKIRGPIVRVYTNRIDTPSKPNTPRDGKRPVGRPRKSVNGADVARQSKSESADAKADEPSCSYWLLKAEPESRMEKGVDVKFSIDDLQACTKPEPWDGVRNPVARNHIREMKKGDLAFFYHSNCRTPGIVGVMEIVQEHSPDESAFDPKHPYYDEKSNRDEPKWSVVHVEFRRKFDNLISLTDLKGHSAPGGPLENLQVLKQSRLSVSPVSAKEWNFIHKLVEEASGSTDGAGSAEESSE
;
A
#
# COMPACT_ATOMS: atom_id res chain seq x y z
N MET A 1 8.07 -74.98 13.01
CA MET A 1 6.86 -74.78 12.18
C MET A 1 6.51 -73.30 12.30
N SER A 2 7.23 -72.43 11.58
CA SER A 2 6.94 -71.88 10.23
C SER A 2 5.95 -70.71 10.30
N SER A 3 6.21 -69.48 9.84
CA SER A 3 7.29 -68.95 9.01
C SER A 3 7.39 -67.43 9.17
N SER A 4 8.62 -66.90 9.13
CA SER A 4 8.96 -65.61 8.45
C SER A 4 9.60 -65.97 7.09
N PRO A 5 10.06 -65.08 6.18
CA PRO A 5 9.85 -63.62 5.99
C PRO A 5 9.61 -63.19 4.51
N VAL A 6 9.41 -61.88 4.30
CA VAL A 6 9.90 -60.97 3.22
C VAL A 6 9.86 -61.40 1.73
N GLN A 7 9.21 -60.57 0.90
CA GLN A 7 9.76 -60.18 -0.41
C GLN A 7 9.63 -58.67 -0.63
N THR A 8 10.77 -58.00 -0.66
CA THR A 8 10.99 -56.71 -1.30
C THR A 8 11.20 -56.90 -2.80
N ALA A 9 10.47 -56.16 -3.63
CA ALA A 9 10.86 -55.89 -5.01
C ALA A 9 10.72 -54.38 -5.30
N THR A 10 11.88 -53.75 -5.49
CA THR A 10 12.08 -52.37 -5.94
C THR A 10 11.79 -52.25 -7.47
N PRO A 11 11.68 -51.02 -8.01
CA PRO A 11 10.87 -50.70 -9.19
C PRO A 11 11.62 -50.86 -10.52
N VAL A 12 10.86 -51.07 -11.60
CA VAL A 12 11.34 -50.80 -12.97
C VAL A 12 10.67 -49.52 -13.47
N SER A 13 11.54 -48.55 -13.73
CA SER A 13 11.29 -47.24 -14.32
C SER A 13 10.62 -47.34 -15.70
N GLY A 14 9.61 -46.50 -15.94
CA GLY A 14 9.04 -46.27 -17.26
C GLY A 14 8.17 -45.02 -17.33
N GLU A 15 8.77 -43.94 -17.84
CA GLU A 15 8.15 -42.73 -18.43
C GLU A 15 7.57 -41.60 -17.56
N LYS A 16 8.22 -40.45 -17.72
CA LYS A 16 7.77 -39.11 -17.33
C LYS A 16 6.55 -38.69 -18.17
N ARG A 17 5.43 -38.32 -17.53
CA ARG A 17 4.45 -37.41 -18.14
C ARG A 17 3.93 -36.35 -17.16
N LYS A 18 4.16 -35.11 -17.61
CA LYS A 18 3.50 -33.81 -17.36
C LYS A 18 2.66 -33.63 -16.09
N ARG A 19 2.99 -32.54 -15.38
CA ARG A 19 2.27 -31.93 -14.26
C ARG A 19 0.77 -31.81 -14.53
N GLY A 20 -0.01 -32.49 -13.70
CA GLY A 20 -1.46 -32.37 -13.59
C GLY A 20 -1.94 -33.23 -12.42
N ARG A 21 -2.83 -32.70 -11.56
CA ARG A 21 -3.40 -33.43 -10.43
C ARG A 21 -4.15 -34.67 -10.94
N PRO A 22 -3.95 -35.88 -10.37
CA PRO A 22 -4.62 -37.08 -10.84
C PRO A 22 -6.16 -36.94 -10.76
N ARG A 23 -6.85 -37.52 -11.77
CA ARG A 23 -8.33 -37.57 -11.80
C ARG A 23 -8.85 -38.29 -10.57
N LYS A 24 -9.88 -37.73 -9.93
CA LYS A 24 -10.48 -38.26 -8.69
C LYS A 24 -11.36 -39.50 -8.93
N TYR A 25 -11.72 -39.79 -10.18
CA TYR A 25 -12.56 -40.93 -10.57
C TYR A 25 -12.01 -41.61 -11.85
N PRO A 26 -12.12 -42.95 -11.96
CA PRO A 26 -11.78 -43.67 -13.18
C PRO A 26 -12.71 -43.31 -14.35
N GLU A 27 -12.28 -43.56 -15.59
CA GLU A 27 -13.08 -43.24 -16.78
C GLU A 27 -14.45 -43.94 -16.72
N GLY A 28 -15.51 -43.14 -16.93
CA GLY A 28 -16.89 -43.64 -17.02
C GLY A 28 -17.73 -43.57 -15.74
N GLN A 29 -17.20 -43.13 -14.59
CA GLN A 29 -17.97 -43.06 -13.33
C GLN A 29 -17.92 -41.67 -12.66
N GLY A 30 -18.32 -40.63 -13.39
CA GLY A 30 -18.63 -39.32 -12.81
C GLY A 30 -20.13 -39.14 -12.57
N PRO A 31 -20.56 -38.42 -11.52
CA PRO A 31 -21.98 -38.16 -11.30
C PRO A 31 -22.58 -37.37 -12.47
N GLN A 32 -23.74 -37.82 -12.95
CA GLN A 32 -24.50 -37.17 -14.02
C GLN A 32 -25.04 -35.81 -13.53
N PRO A 33 -24.98 -34.75 -14.34
CA PRO A 33 -25.51 -33.43 -13.97
C PRO A 33 -27.04 -33.45 -13.91
N THR A 34 -27.60 -32.85 -12.87
CA THR A 34 -29.05 -32.66 -12.73
C THR A 34 -29.56 -31.59 -13.71
N PRO A 35 -30.80 -31.69 -14.22
CA PRO A 35 -31.35 -30.72 -15.15
C PRO A 35 -31.73 -29.42 -14.41
N GLY A 36 -30.82 -28.45 -14.44
CA GLY A 36 -31.07 -27.06 -14.02
C GLY A 36 -31.20 -26.11 -15.22
N PRO A 37 -31.87 -24.95 -15.07
CA PRO A 37 -32.15 -24.05 -16.18
C PRO A 37 -30.86 -23.44 -16.74
N LYS A 38 -30.65 -23.59 -18.05
CA LYS A 38 -29.53 -23.00 -18.80
C LYS A 38 -29.64 -21.47 -18.79
N ARG A 39 -28.77 -20.80 -18.03
CA ARG A 39 -28.56 -19.35 -18.18
C ARG A 39 -27.73 -19.10 -19.45
N GLY A 40 -28.41 -18.74 -20.54
CA GLY A 40 -27.77 -18.35 -21.79
C GLY A 40 -26.90 -17.11 -21.61
N ARG A 41 -25.65 -17.19 -22.09
CA ARG A 41 -24.84 -16.01 -22.42
C ARG A 41 -25.22 -15.56 -23.82
N GLY A 42 -25.82 -14.38 -23.93
CA GLY A 42 -26.12 -13.75 -25.21
C GLY A 42 -26.72 -12.35 -25.00
N ARG A 43 -26.15 -11.36 -25.69
CA ARG A 43 -26.66 -9.99 -25.78
C ARG A 43 -27.99 -10.01 -26.56
N PRO A 44 -29.07 -9.36 -26.10
CA PRO A 44 -30.33 -9.34 -26.86
C PRO A 44 -30.11 -8.68 -28.22
N ARG A 45 -30.69 -9.28 -29.28
CA ARG A 45 -30.81 -8.61 -30.59
C ARG A 45 -31.85 -7.51 -30.49
N LYS A 46 -31.56 -6.37 -31.13
CA LYS A 46 -32.42 -5.19 -31.22
C LYS A 46 -33.55 -5.49 -32.21
N ASP A 47 -34.80 -5.46 -31.74
CA ASP A 47 -35.97 -5.61 -32.62
C ASP A 47 -36.16 -4.32 -33.44
N PRO A 48 -36.29 -4.40 -34.78
CA PRO A 48 -36.41 -3.23 -35.65
C PRO A 48 -37.85 -2.68 -35.79
N ASN A 49 -38.78 -3.03 -34.90
CA ASN A 49 -40.18 -2.60 -35.03
C ASN A 49 -40.87 -2.26 -33.70
N ALA A 50 -40.21 -1.46 -32.86
CA ALA A 50 -40.84 -0.85 -31.69
C ALA A 50 -41.40 0.54 -32.07
N PRO A 51 -42.70 0.83 -31.83
CA PRO A 51 -43.28 2.12 -32.15
C PRO A 51 -42.75 3.21 -31.22
N GLY A 52 -42.38 4.35 -31.82
CA GLY A 52 -41.88 5.52 -31.12
C GLY A 52 -42.99 6.25 -30.36
N ALA A 53 -42.70 6.63 -29.12
CA ALA A 53 -43.45 7.64 -28.40
C ALA A 53 -42.61 8.93 -28.41
N SER A 54 -43.11 9.88 -29.19
CA SER A 54 -42.74 11.28 -29.23
C SER A 54 -43.19 12.02 -27.97
N ASP A 55 -42.58 13.18 -27.79
CA ASP A 55 -42.92 14.26 -26.86
C ASP A 55 -42.64 14.01 -25.37
N LEU A 56 -41.58 14.66 -24.89
CA LEU A 56 -41.66 15.83 -24.01
C LEU A 56 -40.23 16.31 -23.69
N THR A 57 -39.94 17.58 -23.97
CA THR A 57 -38.76 18.33 -23.48
C THR A 57 -39.26 19.57 -22.72
N PRO A 58 -38.45 20.25 -21.90
CA PRO A 58 -38.30 19.99 -20.47
C PRO A 58 -38.73 21.19 -19.60
N LEU A 59 -39.09 20.95 -18.33
CA LEU A 59 -39.15 22.01 -17.33
C LEU A 59 -37.86 22.01 -16.50
N ALA A 60 -37.06 23.05 -16.69
CA ALA A 60 -35.92 23.39 -15.83
C ALA A 60 -36.40 23.85 -14.45
N PRO A 61 -35.62 23.59 -13.38
CA PRO A 61 -35.63 24.45 -12.21
C PRO A 61 -34.34 25.27 -12.10
N GLU A 62 -34.54 26.50 -11.66
CA GLU A 62 -33.59 27.61 -11.55
C GLU A 62 -32.29 27.33 -10.80
N LEU A 63 -31.26 28.02 -11.28
CA LEU A 63 -29.92 28.15 -10.72
C LEU A 63 -29.93 29.20 -9.59
N VAL A 64 -29.98 28.77 -8.33
CA VAL A 64 -29.66 29.66 -7.20
C VAL A 64 -28.15 29.64 -6.96
N LYS A 65 -27.49 30.74 -7.32
CA LYS A 65 -26.08 31.01 -6.99
C LYS A 65 -25.96 31.30 -5.48
N ILE A 66 -25.30 30.41 -4.74
CA ILE A 66 -24.72 30.74 -3.44
C ILE A 66 -23.20 30.58 -3.55
N ARG A 67 -22.51 31.72 -3.45
CA ARG A 67 -21.05 31.82 -3.34
C ARG A 67 -20.65 31.64 -1.87
N GLY A 68 -19.66 30.80 -1.59
CA GLY A 68 -18.99 30.71 -0.29
C GLY A 68 -18.32 29.34 -0.06
N PRO A 69 -17.14 29.27 0.57
CA PRO A 69 -16.39 28.03 0.72
C PRO A 69 -17.02 27.10 1.76
N ILE A 70 -17.11 25.81 1.44
CA ILE A 70 -17.49 24.76 2.39
C ILE A 70 -16.30 24.53 3.32
N VAL A 71 -16.35 25.16 4.50
CA VAL A 71 -15.45 24.86 5.62
C VAL A 71 -15.96 23.59 6.31
N ARG A 72 -15.15 22.53 6.30
CA ARG A 72 -15.43 21.29 7.03
C ARG A 72 -15.17 21.54 8.52
N VAL A 73 -16.21 21.93 9.26
CA VAL A 73 -16.16 22.11 10.72
C VAL A 73 -16.54 20.79 11.40
N TYR A 74 -15.59 20.16 12.09
CA TYR A 74 -15.90 19.11 13.06
C TYR A 74 -16.09 19.77 14.43
N THR A 75 -17.32 19.85 14.91
CA THR A 75 -17.62 20.15 16.32
C THR A 75 -17.72 18.85 17.10
N ASN A 76 -16.70 18.53 17.91
CA ASN A 76 -16.84 17.57 19.00
C ASN A 76 -16.58 18.31 20.31
N ARG A 77 -17.67 18.70 20.98
CA ARG A 77 -17.75 18.98 22.41
C ARG A 77 -18.78 18.01 22.97
N ILE A 78 -18.32 16.97 23.68
CA ILE A 78 -19.11 16.33 24.72
C ILE A 78 -18.15 16.01 25.87
N ASP A 79 -18.60 16.44 27.05
CA ASP A 79 -17.93 16.45 28.33
C ASP A 79 -17.55 15.06 28.84
N THR A 80 -16.38 14.98 29.48
CA THR A 80 -15.96 13.86 30.32
C THR A 80 -16.49 14.06 31.74
N PRO A 81 -17.18 13.07 32.35
CA PRO A 81 -17.33 13.04 33.80
C PRO A 81 -16.15 12.30 34.44
N SER A 82 -15.51 13.02 35.36
CA SER A 82 -14.45 12.59 36.28
C SER A 82 -14.84 11.36 37.10
N LYS A 83 -13.89 10.42 37.28
CA LYS A 83 -13.97 9.37 38.31
C LYS A 83 -13.36 9.88 39.63
N PRO A 84 -13.97 9.60 40.79
CA PRO A 84 -13.41 9.98 42.09
C PRO A 84 -12.43 8.93 42.65
N ASN A 85 -11.38 9.43 43.31
CA ASN A 85 -10.45 8.68 44.15
C ASN A 85 -11.08 8.35 45.50
N THR A 86 -10.80 7.16 46.04
CA THR A 86 -10.80 6.90 47.49
C THR A 86 -9.64 5.98 47.88
N PRO A 87 -8.95 6.25 49.02
CA PRO A 87 -7.77 5.51 49.48
C PRO A 87 -8.11 4.49 50.58
N ARG A 88 -7.30 3.42 50.75
CA ARG A 88 -6.92 2.88 52.07
C ARG A 88 -5.91 1.73 52.06
N ASP A 89 -4.81 1.97 52.78
CA ASP A 89 -4.15 1.15 53.82
C ASP A 89 -4.07 -0.38 53.74
N GLY A 90 -2.84 -0.91 53.89
CA GLY A 90 -2.65 -2.33 54.24
C GLY A 90 -1.19 -2.86 54.25
N LYS A 91 -0.42 -2.50 55.29
CA LYS A 91 0.65 -3.28 55.98
C LYS A 91 1.65 -4.16 55.19
N ARG A 92 2.94 -3.78 55.27
CA ARG A 92 4.12 -4.66 55.20
C ARG A 92 4.25 -5.52 56.48
N PRO A 93 5.01 -6.63 56.41
CA PRO A 93 5.99 -6.88 57.46
C PRO A 93 7.40 -7.10 56.90
N VAL A 94 8.37 -6.78 57.76
CA VAL A 94 9.82 -6.87 57.58
C VAL A 94 10.32 -8.11 58.30
N GLY A 95 11.25 -8.86 57.68
CA GLY A 95 12.09 -9.86 58.32
C GLY A 95 13.42 -9.97 57.56
N ARG A 96 14.54 -9.83 58.28
CA ARG A 96 15.97 -9.77 57.86
C ARG A 96 16.72 -10.81 58.74
N PRO A 97 18.06 -11.02 58.68
CA PRO A 97 19.06 -11.26 57.61
C PRO A 97 19.88 -12.57 57.80
N ARG A 98 20.87 -12.79 56.91
CA ARG A 98 22.27 -13.33 57.09
C ARG A 98 22.55 -14.59 56.25
N LYS A 99 23.74 -14.85 55.67
CA LYS A 99 25.05 -14.17 55.54
C LYS A 99 25.97 -15.15 54.75
N SER A 100 26.93 -14.63 53.97
CA SER A 100 28.29 -15.20 53.71
C SER A 100 28.42 -16.35 52.68
N VAL A 101 29.45 -16.48 51.84
CA VAL A 101 30.73 -15.78 51.53
C VAL A 101 31.41 -16.46 50.32
N ASN A 102 32.33 -15.72 49.68
CA ASN A 102 33.53 -16.13 48.91
C ASN A 102 33.29 -16.77 47.53
N GLY A 103 33.97 -16.38 46.45
CA GLY A 103 35.16 -15.55 46.26
C GLY A 103 35.99 -16.19 45.13
N ALA A 104 36.51 -15.40 44.18
CA ALA A 104 37.80 -15.61 43.49
C ALA A 104 37.89 -14.74 42.22
N ASP A 105 38.90 -13.89 42.24
CA ASP A 105 39.49 -13.16 41.12
C ASP A 105 40.07 -14.09 40.05
N VAL A 106 39.87 -13.79 38.77
CA VAL A 106 40.86 -14.06 37.70
C VAL A 106 40.87 -12.88 36.72
N ALA A 107 42.08 -12.43 36.44
CA ALA A 107 42.45 -11.21 35.75
C ALA A 107 42.23 -11.20 34.23
N ARG A 108 42.13 -9.95 33.71
CA ARG A 108 42.67 -9.43 32.45
C ARG A 108 42.37 -10.20 31.16
N GLN A 109 41.64 -9.52 30.26
CA GLN A 109 42.23 -9.09 28.99
C GLN A 109 41.45 -7.87 28.45
N SER A 110 42.15 -6.74 28.44
CA SER A 110 41.78 -5.51 27.77
C SER A 110 41.86 -5.73 26.25
N LYS A 111 40.71 -5.78 25.58
CA LYS A 111 40.63 -5.58 24.13
C LYS A 111 39.98 -4.22 23.90
N SER A 112 40.82 -3.26 23.54
CA SER A 112 40.40 -1.98 22.98
C SER A 112 39.79 -2.24 21.60
N GLU A 113 38.48 -2.44 21.56
CA GLU A 113 37.72 -2.24 20.33
C GLU A 113 37.26 -0.78 20.36
N SER A 114 37.87 0.00 19.48
CA SER A 114 37.45 1.34 19.11
C SER A 114 35.98 1.31 18.72
N ALA A 115 35.14 1.71 19.67
CA ALA A 115 33.77 2.08 19.40
C ALA A 115 33.80 3.40 18.63
N ASP A 116 33.92 3.30 17.30
CA ASP A 116 33.37 4.33 16.42
C ASP A 116 31.85 4.30 16.59
N ALA A 117 31.38 4.96 17.64
CA ALA A 117 30.00 5.37 17.78
C ALA A 117 29.73 6.39 16.67
N LYS A 118 29.41 5.90 15.46
CA LYS A 118 28.63 6.70 14.54
C LYS A 118 27.35 7.07 15.29
N ALA A 119 27.16 8.36 15.47
CA ALA A 119 25.93 8.93 15.98
C ALA A 119 24.74 8.27 15.28
N ASP A 120 23.71 8.01 16.08
CA ASP A 120 22.42 7.44 15.76
C ASP A 120 21.67 8.38 14.79
N GLU A 121 22.17 8.50 13.55
CA GLU A 121 21.45 9.14 12.47
C GLU A 121 20.18 8.32 12.24
N PRO A 122 18.98 8.89 12.44
CA PRO A 122 17.75 8.14 12.24
C PRO A 122 17.75 7.65 10.79
N SER A 123 17.88 6.34 10.61
CA SER A 123 17.90 5.73 9.29
C SER A 123 16.50 5.87 8.68
N CYS A 124 16.30 6.90 7.88
CA CYS A 124 15.09 7.11 7.09
C CYS A 124 14.82 5.88 6.22
N SER A 125 13.62 5.29 6.34
CA SER A 125 13.17 4.26 5.41
C SER A 125 12.50 4.90 4.20
N TYR A 126 12.51 4.20 3.07
CA TYR A 126 11.95 4.68 1.82
C TYR A 126 10.81 3.82 1.34
N TRP A 127 9.79 4.45 0.76
CA TRP A 127 8.55 3.81 0.37
C TRP A 127 8.10 4.28 -1.03
N LEU A 128 7.13 3.56 -1.60
CA LEU A 128 6.39 3.97 -2.79
C LEU A 128 4.91 3.72 -2.53
N LEU A 129 4.11 4.77 -2.71
CA LEU A 129 2.67 4.72 -2.49
C LEU A 129 1.96 5.16 -3.78
N LYS A 130 0.97 4.37 -4.20
CA LYS A 130 0.20 4.60 -5.41
C LYS A 130 -1.08 5.38 -5.12
N ALA A 131 -1.37 6.36 -5.97
CA ALA A 131 -2.67 7.02 -6.08
C ALA A 131 -3.09 7.14 -7.55
N GLU A 132 -4.34 7.50 -7.80
CA GLU A 132 -4.90 7.62 -9.14
C GLU A 132 -5.13 9.10 -9.48
N PRO A 133 -4.40 9.69 -10.44
CA PRO A 133 -4.53 11.13 -10.74
C PRO A 133 -5.72 11.46 -11.66
N GLU A 134 -6.31 10.45 -12.32
CA GLU A 134 -7.44 10.59 -13.22
C GLU A 134 -8.75 10.18 -12.51
N SER A 135 -9.87 10.74 -12.96
CA SER A 135 -11.18 10.45 -12.36
C SER A 135 -11.57 8.98 -12.53
N ARG A 136 -11.95 8.34 -11.42
CA ARG A 136 -12.47 6.97 -11.42
C ARG A 136 -13.49 6.81 -10.31
N MET A 137 -14.67 6.33 -10.69
CA MET A 137 -15.75 6.08 -9.74
C MET A 137 -15.57 4.71 -9.06
N GLU A 138 -15.49 4.71 -7.73
CA GLU A 138 -15.57 3.53 -6.87
C GLU A 138 -16.85 3.66 -6.02
N LYS A 139 -17.79 2.72 -6.15
CA LYS A 139 -19.09 2.75 -5.44
C LYS A 139 -19.82 4.11 -5.49
N GLY A 140 -19.69 4.86 -6.59
CA GLY A 140 -20.34 6.17 -6.76
C GLY A 140 -19.57 7.36 -6.19
N VAL A 141 -18.33 7.17 -5.72
CA VAL A 141 -17.43 8.23 -5.27
C VAL A 141 -16.21 8.30 -6.18
N ASP A 142 -15.80 9.50 -6.58
CA ASP A 142 -14.54 9.69 -7.33
C ASP A 142 -13.35 9.53 -6.38
N VAL A 143 -12.42 8.65 -6.73
CA VAL A 143 -11.22 8.37 -5.91
C VAL A 143 -9.95 9.03 -6.46
N LYS A 144 -10.12 10.00 -7.35
CA LYS A 144 -9.04 10.82 -7.89
C LYS A 144 -8.23 11.50 -6.77
N PHE A 145 -6.92 11.28 -6.78
CA PHE A 145 -5.96 11.98 -5.93
C PHE A 145 -4.58 12.04 -6.61
N SER A 146 -4.15 13.25 -6.95
CA SER A 146 -2.88 13.55 -7.60
C SER A 146 -1.87 14.18 -6.63
N ILE A 147 -0.62 14.35 -7.09
CA ILE A 147 0.40 15.02 -6.27
C ILE A 147 0.10 16.51 -6.10
N ASP A 148 -0.61 17.11 -7.06
CA ASP A 148 -1.06 18.50 -6.98
C ASP A 148 -2.15 18.67 -5.91
N ASP A 149 -3.02 17.66 -5.77
CA ASP A 149 -4.02 17.63 -4.69
C ASP A 149 -3.32 17.53 -3.33
N LEU A 150 -2.31 16.66 -3.20
CA LEU A 150 -1.50 16.57 -1.98
C LEU A 150 -0.75 17.88 -1.68
N GLN A 151 -0.20 18.55 -2.70
CA GLN A 151 0.48 19.84 -2.55
C GLN A 151 -0.48 20.93 -2.06
N ALA A 152 -1.76 20.87 -2.43
CA ALA A 152 -2.78 21.81 -1.98
C ALA A 152 -3.29 21.55 -0.56
N CYS A 153 -2.97 20.40 0.06
CA CYS A 153 -3.37 20.10 1.42
C CYS A 153 -2.68 21.03 2.43
N THR A 154 -3.46 21.56 3.38
CA THR A 154 -2.97 22.47 4.44
C THR A 154 -2.67 21.76 5.76
N LYS A 155 -2.98 20.46 5.82
CA LYS A 155 -2.80 19.57 6.97
C LYS A 155 -2.26 18.24 6.46
N PRO A 156 -1.62 17.43 7.33
CA PRO A 156 -1.23 16.07 6.99
C PRO A 156 -2.42 15.27 6.42
N GLU A 157 -2.24 14.69 5.24
CA GLU A 157 -3.28 13.93 4.54
C GLU A 157 -3.23 12.47 4.97
N PRO A 158 -4.33 11.88 5.49
CA PRO A 158 -4.38 10.45 5.76
C PRO A 158 -4.30 9.65 4.45
N TRP A 159 -3.36 8.72 4.35
CA TRP A 159 -3.25 7.83 3.18
C TRP A 159 -4.25 6.66 3.28
N ASP A 160 -5.51 6.98 3.06
CA ASP A 160 -6.64 6.08 3.26
C ASP A 160 -6.87 5.06 2.12
N GLY A 161 -7.90 4.23 2.26
CA GLY A 161 -8.34 3.33 1.19
C GLY A 161 -7.46 2.10 0.94
N VAL A 162 -6.38 1.90 1.71
CA VAL A 162 -5.56 0.69 1.62
C VAL A 162 -6.35 -0.53 2.12
N ARG A 163 -6.71 -1.44 1.20
CA ARG A 163 -7.48 -2.67 1.49
C ARG A 163 -6.73 -3.97 1.14
N ASN A 164 -5.41 -3.88 1.00
CA ASN A 164 -4.53 -5.05 0.85
C ASN A 164 -3.81 -5.32 2.19
N PRO A 165 -3.91 -6.52 2.80
CA PRO A 165 -3.28 -6.82 4.08
C PRO A 165 -1.75 -6.65 4.09
N VAL A 166 -1.07 -6.95 2.99
CA VAL A 166 0.40 -6.77 2.87
C VAL A 166 0.73 -5.28 2.83
N ALA A 167 0.01 -4.51 2.01
CA ALA A 167 0.18 -3.06 1.93
C ALA A 167 -0.10 -2.38 3.28
N ARG A 168 -1.12 -2.84 4.00
CA ARG A 168 -1.42 -2.37 5.36
C ARG A 168 -0.28 -2.67 6.33
N ASN A 169 0.33 -3.85 6.24
CA ASN A 169 1.47 -4.17 7.11
C ASN A 169 2.64 -3.21 6.83
N HIS A 170 2.92 -2.87 5.57
CA HIS A 170 3.90 -1.83 5.23
C HIS A 170 3.52 -0.46 5.82
N ILE A 171 2.24 -0.05 5.74
CA ILE A 171 1.76 1.20 6.38
C ILE A 171 2.04 1.20 7.90
N ARG A 172 1.92 0.05 8.57
CA ARG A 172 2.19 -0.07 10.01
C ARG A 172 3.68 -0.08 10.36
N GLU A 173 4.55 -0.33 9.40
CA GLU A 173 6.01 -0.32 9.58
C GLU A 173 6.63 1.07 9.39
N MET A 174 5.90 1.99 8.73
CA MET A 174 6.33 3.36 8.47
C MET A 174 6.47 4.17 9.76
N LYS A 175 7.54 4.94 9.83
CA LYS A 175 7.84 5.84 10.95
C LYS A 175 7.74 7.29 10.53
N LYS A 176 7.54 8.17 11.51
CA LYS A 176 7.64 9.61 11.27
C LYS A 176 9.04 9.97 10.75
N GLY A 177 9.09 10.73 9.66
CA GLY A 177 10.32 11.13 8.97
C GLY A 177 10.72 10.21 7.81
N ASP A 178 10.05 9.07 7.63
CA ASP A 178 10.24 8.25 6.44
C ASP A 178 9.82 9.01 5.17
N LEU A 179 10.45 8.70 4.05
CA LEU A 179 10.15 9.31 2.76
C LEU A 179 9.47 8.33 1.81
N ALA A 180 8.63 8.85 0.93
CA ALA A 180 7.88 8.06 -0.02
C ALA A 180 7.86 8.70 -1.40
N PHE A 181 8.01 7.89 -2.44
CA PHE A 181 7.65 8.27 -3.79
C PHE A 181 6.12 8.27 -3.95
N PHE A 182 5.60 9.37 -4.50
CA PHE A 182 4.22 9.44 -4.97
C PHE A 182 4.14 8.86 -6.38
N TYR A 183 3.41 7.77 -6.56
CA TYR A 183 3.28 7.07 -7.83
C TYR A 183 1.88 7.26 -8.42
N HIS A 184 1.81 7.85 -9.61
CA HIS A 184 0.59 7.92 -10.41
C HIS A 184 0.32 6.56 -11.05
N SER A 185 -0.79 5.95 -10.65
CA SER A 185 -1.26 4.65 -11.13
C SER A 185 -2.58 4.77 -11.88
N ASN A 186 -2.95 3.73 -12.63
CA ASN A 186 -4.23 3.64 -13.34
C ASN A 186 -4.61 4.91 -14.15
N CYS A 187 -3.61 5.49 -14.82
CA CYS A 187 -3.76 6.67 -15.68
C CYS A 187 -3.03 6.43 -17.00
N ARG A 188 -3.17 7.36 -17.94
CA ARG A 188 -2.55 7.25 -19.26
C ARG A 188 -1.03 7.10 -19.20
N THR A 189 -0.37 7.81 -18.28
CA THR A 189 1.09 7.84 -18.14
C THR A 189 1.46 7.51 -16.69
N PRO A 190 1.52 6.22 -16.32
CA PRO A 190 1.84 5.84 -14.94
C PRO A 190 3.34 6.01 -14.65
N GLY A 191 3.67 6.43 -13.44
CA GLY A 191 5.06 6.70 -13.07
C GLY A 191 5.20 7.40 -11.71
N ILE A 192 6.45 7.67 -11.33
CA ILE A 192 6.78 8.43 -10.13
C ILE A 192 6.77 9.92 -10.49
N VAL A 193 6.08 10.71 -9.68
CA VAL A 193 5.88 12.15 -9.93
C VAL A 193 6.47 13.07 -8.86
N GLY A 194 6.93 12.51 -7.74
CA GLY A 194 7.51 13.30 -6.68
C GLY A 194 7.69 12.53 -5.38
N VAL A 195 7.96 13.29 -4.33
CA VAL A 195 8.28 12.83 -2.98
C VAL A 195 7.32 13.46 -1.97
N MET A 196 6.96 12.65 -0.98
CA MET A 196 6.24 13.04 0.22
C MET A 196 6.93 12.44 1.46
N GLU A 197 6.59 12.95 2.63
CA GLU A 197 7.09 12.46 3.93
C GLU A 197 5.96 11.92 4.77
N ILE A 198 6.23 10.87 5.54
CA ILE A 198 5.34 10.37 6.58
C ILE A 198 5.54 11.25 7.82
N VAL A 199 4.53 12.04 8.17
CA VAL A 199 4.61 13.00 9.30
C VAL A 199 3.87 12.51 10.55
N GLN A 200 3.04 11.49 10.41
CA GLN A 200 2.39 10.78 11.50
C GLN A 200 2.34 9.27 11.22
N GLU A 201 2.71 8.49 12.23
CA GLU A 201 2.65 7.03 12.21
C GLU A 201 1.20 6.51 12.13
N HIS A 202 1.07 5.19 12.05
CA HIS A 202 -0.19 4.58 11.71
C HIS A 202 -1.30 4.86 12.74
N SER A 203 -2.51 5.05 12.24
CA SER A 203 -3.74 5.16 13.03
C SER A 203 -4.87 4.36 12.33
N PRO A 204 -6.00 4.09 12.99
CA PRO A 204 -7.14 3.42 12.35
C PRO A 204 -7.61 4.15 11.09
N ASP A 205 -7.92 3.41 10.04
CA ASP A 205 -8.54 4.00 8.84
C ASP A 205 -10.04 4.25 9.09
N GLU A 206 -10.39 5.50 9.36
CA GLU A 206 -11.78 5.92 9.61
C GLU A 206 -12.71 5.64 8.42
N SER A 207 -12.18 5.63 7.20
CA SER A 207 -12.92 5.35 5.97
C SER A 207 -13.45 3.91 5.90
N ALA A 208 -12.91 3.00 6.71
CA ALA A 208 -13.38 1.62 6.80
C ALA A 208 -14.70 1.49 7.58
N PHE A 209 -15.07 2.50 8.39
CA PHE A 209 -16.24 2.44 9.28
C PHE A 209 -17.46 3.20 8.76
N ASP A 210 -17.34 3.96 7.67
CA ASP A 210 -18.44 4.72 7.08
C ASP A 210 -19.09 3.93 5.92
N PRO A 211 -20.36 3.46 6.04
CA PRO A 211 -21.06 2.72 5.00
C PRO A 211 -21.21 3.45 3.67
N LYS A 212 -21.08 4.79 3.65
CA LYS A 212 -21.15 5.60 2.42
C LYS A 212 -19.79 5.74 1.74
N HIS A 213 -18.70 5.38 2.41
CA HIS A 213 -17.36 5.49 1.85
C HIS A 213 -17.09 4.36 0.83
N PRO A 214 -16.40 4.63 -0.29
CA PRO A 214 -16.03 3.60 -1.27
C PRO A 214 -15.28 2.43 -0.63
N TYR A 215 -14.48 2.71 0.39
CA TYR A 215 -13.63 1.75 1.08
C TYR A 215 -14.20 1.21 2.40
N TYR A 216 -15.51 1.33 2.62
CA TYR A 216 -16.19 0.69 3.75
C TYR A 216 -15.89 -0.82 3.82
N ASP A 217 -15.62 -1.32 5.03
CA ASP A 217 -15.50 -2.74 5.33
C ASP A 217 -16.34 -3.08 6.57
N GLU A 218 -17.51 -3.69 6.33
CA GLU A 218 -18.45 -4.15 7.36
C GLU A 218 -17.79 -5.06 8.42
N LYS A 219 -16.70 -5.74 8.07
CA LYS A 219 -16.02 -6.65 8.98
C LYS A 219 -14.95 -5.96 9.81
N SER A 220 -14.70 -4.66 9.63
CA SER A 220 -13.77 -3.87 10.45
C SER A 220 -14.52 -3.23 11.61
N ASN A 221 -14.08 -3.43 12.84
CA ASN A 221 -14.66 -2.80 14.03
C ASN A 221 -13.64 -1.85 14.67
N ARG A 222 -14.12 -0.90 15.49
CA ARG A 222 -13.27 0.14 16.08
C ARG A 222 -12.37 -0.36 17.22
N ASP A 223 -12.76 -1.44 17.89
CA ASP A 223 -11.98 -2.03 18.98
C ASP A 223 -10.74 -2.78 18.45
N GLU A 224 -10.87 -3.37 17.27
CA GLU A 224 -9.80 -4.05 16.54
C GLU A 224 -9.80 -3.65 15.04
N PRO A 225 -9.33 -2.42 14.72
CA PRO A 225 -9.33 -1.92 13.35
C PRO A 225 -8.50 -2.78 12.41
N LYS A 226 -9.13 -3.25 11.33
CA LYS A 226 -8.45 -4.07 10.31
C LYS A 226 -7.49 -3.27 9.46
N TRP A 227 -7.80 -1.99 9.24
CA TRP A 227 -7.14 -1.12 8.29
C TRP A 227 -6.48 0.04 9.02
N SER A 228 -5.38 0.53 8.45
CA SER A 228 -4.56 1.56 9.05
C SER A 228 -4.11 2.54 7.98
N VAL A 229 -3.92 3.80 8.38
CA VAL A 229 -3.39 4.89 7.56
C VAL A 229 -2.20 5.53 8.27
N VAL A 230 -1.23 6.02 7.50
CA VAL A 230 -0.27 7.05 7.96
C VAL A 230 -0.75 8.41 7.48
N HIS A 231 -0.19 9.49 8.02
CA HIS A 231 -0.42 10.82 7.46
C HIS A 231 0.82 11.32 6.75
N VAL A 232 0.63 11.87 5.56
CA VAL A 232 1.71 12.32 4.68
C VAL A 232 1.62 13.80 4.38
N GLU A 233 2.77 14.39 4.08
CA GLU A 233 2.88 15.75 3.57
C GLU A 233 3.68 15.80 2.29
N PHE A 234 3.30 16.70 1.39
CA PHE A 234 4.07 17.01 0.20
C PHE A 234 5.50 17.47 0.55
N ARG A 235 6.48 17.04 -0.24
CA ARG A 235 7.87 17.52 -0.15
C ARG A 235 8.39 18.09 -1.46
N ARG A 236 8.24 17.35 -2.57
CA ARG A 236 8.74 17.79 -3.87
C ARG A 236 7.93 17.17 -5.00
N LYS A 237 7.57 17.97 -6.00
CA LYS A 237 7.12 17.47 -7.31
C LYS A 237 8.33 17.42 -8.25
N PHE A 238 8.43 16.39 -9.07
CA PHE A 238 9.45 16.32 -10.11
C PHE A 238 9.01 17.08 -11.35
N ASP A 239 9.96 17.74 -12.02
CA ASP A 239 9.69 18.46 -13.27
C ASP A 239 9.30 17.50 -14.38
N ASN A 240 9.96 16.34 -14.41
CA ASN A 240 9.67 15.24 -15.31
C ASN A 240 9.23 13.99 -14.53
N LEU A 241 8.13 13.38 -14.96
CA LEU A 241 7.67 12.08 -14.45
C LEU A 241 8.67 10.99 -14.85
N ILE A 242 9.00 10.10 -13.91
CA ILE A 242 9.76 8.88 -14.21
C ILE A 242 8.76 7.79 -14.55
N SER A 243 8.67 7.44 -15.84
CA SER A 243 7.59 6.59 -16.32
C SER A 243 7.78 5.13 -15.93
N LEU A 244 6.68 4.38 -15.89
CA LEU A 244 6.75 2.93 -15.73
C LEU A 244 7.64 2.27 -16.79
N THR A 245 7.72 2.85 -18.00
CA THR A 245 8.60 2.37 -19.07
C THR A 245 10.07 2.59 -18.69
N ASP A 246 10.43 3.78 -18.20
CA ASP A 246 11.78 4.09 -17.76
C ASP A 246 12.21 3.18 -16.60
N LEU A 247 11.34 3.00 -15.60
CA LEU A 247 11.59 2.09 -14.48
C LEU A 247 11.86 0.65 -14.95
N LYS A 248 11.10 0.15 -15.92
CA LYS A 248 11.30 -1.18 -16.51
C LYS A 248 12.59 -1.27 -17.33
N GLY A 249 13.03 -0.18 -17.94
CA GLY A 249 14.31 -0.10 -18.65
C GLY A 249 15.51 -0.46 -17.77
N HIS A 250 15.38 -0.26 -16.45
CA HIS A 250 16.45 -0.51 -15.48
C HIS A 250 16.20 -1.73 -14.57
N SER A 251 15.20 -2.57 -14.90
CA SER A 251 14.79 -3.71 -14.06
C SER A 251 15.26 -5.08 -14.56
N ALA A 252 16.20 -5.13 -15.50
CA ALA A 252 16.82 -6.38 -15.95
C ALA A 252 17.55 -7.08 -14.78
N PRO A 253 17.76 -8.41 -14.82
CA PRO A 253 18.54 -9.11 -13.79
C PRO A 253 19.92 -8.48 -13.58
N GLY A 254 20.29 -8.20 -12.32
CA GLY A 254 21.49 -7.45 -11.95
C GLY A 254 21.38 -5.92 -12.11
N GLY A 255 20.27 -5.41 -12.63
CA GLY A 255 20.00 -4.00 -12.79
C GLY A 255 19.65 -3.29 -11.47
N PRO A 256 19.79 -1.96 -11.41
CA PRO A 256 19.61 -1.19 -10.18
C PRO A 256 18.18 -1.22 -9.65
N LEU A 257 17.18 -1.47 -10.52
CA LEU A 257 15.77 -1.59 -10.16
C LEU A 257 15.24 -3.03 -10.29
N GLU A 258 16.13 -4.03 -10.35
CA GLU A 258 15.74 -5.45 -10.44
C GLU A 258 14.74 -5.83 -9.35
N ASN A 259 14.89 -5.29 -8.14
CA ASN A 259 14.10 -5.67 -6.97
C ASN A 259 12.96 -4.72 -6.62
N LEU A 260 12.72 -3.70 -7.45
CA LEU A 260 11.75 -2.67 -7.19
C LEU A 260 10.34 -3.28 -7.15
N GLN A 261 9.71 -3.25 -5.98
CA GLN A 261 8.49 -4.00 -5.72
C GLN A 261 7.32 -3.59 -6.62
N VAL A 262 7.26 -2.32 -7.03
CA VAL A 262 6.21 -1.82 -7.93
C VAL A 262 6.17 -2.57 -9.27
N LEU A 263 7.32 -3.08 -9.72
CA LEU A 263 7.48 -3.82 -10.98
C LEU A 263 7.16 -5.31 -10.82
N LYS A 264 7.39 -5.88 -9.63
CA LYS A 264 7.15 -7.30 -9.32
C LYS A 264 5.72 -7.57 -8.85
N GLN A 265 5.14 -6.64 -8.09
CA GLN A 265 3.85 -6.78 -7.45
C GLN A 265 2.90 -5.66 -7.88
N SER A 266 2.34 -5.79 -9.09
CA SER A 266 1.51 -4.74 -9.69
C SER A 266 0.28 -4.35 -8.84
N ARG A 267 -0.31 -5.31 -8.13
CA ARG A 267 -1.49 -5.14 -7.25
C ARG A 267 -1.15 -4.63 -5.84
N LEU A 268 0.12 -4.46 -5.50
CA LEU A 268 0.55 -3.90 -4.23
C LEU A 268 0.60 -2.36 -4.35
N SER A 269 -0.18 -1.65 -3.54
CA SER A 269 -0.30 -0.18 -3.59
C SER A 269 0.73 0.55 -2.72
N VAL A 270 1.27 -0.14 -1.72
CA VAL A 270 2.27 0.39 -0.79
C VAL A 270 3.40 -0.61 -0.73
N SER A 271 4.61 -0.18 -1.03
CA SER A 271 5.79 -1.06 -1.03
C SER A 271 7.04 -0.39 -0.52
N PRO A 272 7.94 -1.13 0.15
CA PRO A 272 9.25 -0.60 0.52
C PRO A 272 10.09 -0.34 -0.72
N VAL A 273 10.99 0.63 -0.60
CA VAL A 273 12.02 0.97 -1.58
C VAL A 273 13.36 0.91 -0.85
N SER A 274 14.33 0.19 -1.40
CA SER A 274 15.67 0.17 -0.82
C SER A 274 16.39 1.50 -1.04
N ALA A 275 17.33 1.85 -0.16
CA ALA A 275 18.14 3.06 -0.34
C ALA A 275 18.86 3.10 -1.71
N LYS A 276 19.25 1.93 -2.25
CA LYS A 276 19.87 1.82 -3.58
C LYS A 276 18.90 2.21 -4.70
N GLU A 277 17.67 1.69 -4.65
CA GLU A 277 16.62 2.03 -5.61
C GLU A 277 16.20 3.49 -5.49
N TRP A 278 16.06 4.00 -4.26
CA TRP A 278 15.74 5.40 -3.97
C TRP A 278 16.75 6.35 -4.62
N ASN A 279 18.04 6.15 -4.32
CA ASN A 279 19.11 6.97 -4.86
C ASN A 279 19.21 6.87 -6.38
N PHE A 280 18.96 5.68 -6.95
CA PHE A 280 18.99 5.50 -8.40
C PHE A 280 17.84 6.26 -9.09
N ILE A 281 16.62 6.20 -8.54
CA ILE A 281 15.48 6.94 -9.08
C ILE A 281 15.74 8.46 -9.02
N HIS A 282 16.35 8.96 -7.94
CA HIS A 282 16.75 10.37 -7.87
C HIS A 282 17.76 10.77 -8.96
N LYS A 283 18.72 9.90 -9.30
CA LYS A 283 19.63 10.15 -10.43
C LYS A 283 18.88 10.25 -11.76
N LEU A 284 17.89 9.38 -12.00
CA LEU A 284 17.06 9.47 -13.21
C LEU A 284 16.30 10.81 -13.29
N VAL A 285 15.83 11.33 -12.14
CA VAL A 285 15.17 12.65 -12.08
C VAL A 285 16.15 13.77 -12.45
N GLU A 286 17.37 13.72 -11.92
CA GLU A 286 18.42 14.71 -12.21
C GLU A 286 18.81 14.69 -13.71
N GLU A 287 19.03 13.49 -14.28
CA GLU A 287 19.35 13.31 -15.70
C GLU A 287 18.23 13.81 -16.62
N ALA A 288 16.96 13.57 -16.24
CA ALA A 288 15.81 14.07 -16.98
C ALA A 288 15.70 15.60 -16.93
N SER A 289 16.09 16.24 -15.81
CA SER A 289 16.07 17.70 -15.67
C SER A 289 17.22 18.39 -16.43
N GLY A 290 18.39 17.76 -16.56
CA GLY A 290 19.55 18.36 -17.22
C GLY A 290 19.52 18.36 -18.76
N SER A 291 18.57 17.65 -19.38
CA SER A 291 18.47 17.59 -20.85
C SER A 291 17.71 18.77 -21.48
N THR A 292 17.12 19.67 -20.70
CA THR A 292 16.24 20.74 -21.22
C THR A 292 16.96 22.06 -21.52
N ASP A 293 18.23 22.24 -21.12
CA ASP A 293 18.97 23.52 -21.24
C ASP A 293 19.89 23.62 -22.49
N GLY A 294 19.83 22.67 -23.43
CA GLY A 294 20.79 22.55 -24.54
C GLY A 294 20.32 23.00 -25.94
N ALA A 295 19.10 23.51 -26.10
CA ALA A 295 18.53 23.81 -27.43
C ALA A 295 18.08 25.28 -27.53
N GLY A 296 19.03 26.21 -27.64
CA GLY A 296 18.69 27.62 -27.82
C GLY A 296 19.88 28.58 -27.95
N SER A 297 20.80 28.35 -28.89
CA SER A 297 21.77 29.39 -29.29
C SER A 297 22.47 29.05 -30.62
N ALA A 298 21.78 29.30 -31.74
CA ALA A 298 22.26 29.40 -33.14
C ALA A 298 20.97 29.48 -33.97
N GLU A 299 20.64 30.47 -34.80
CA GLU A 299 21.32 31.51 -35.55
C GLU A 299 20.29 32.64 -35.77
N GLU A 300 20.67 33.92 -35.68
CA GLU A 300 20.30 34.91 -36.72
C GLU A 300 21.19 36.15 -36.55
N SER A 301 22.21 36.24 -37.39
CA SER A 301 23.06 37.41 -37.59
C SER A 301 23.56 37.38 -39.03
N SER A 302 22.79 37.98 -39.93
CA SER A 302 23.07 38.32 -41.35
C SER A 302 21.70 38.31 -42.06
N GLU A 303 21.19 39.34 -42.71
CA GLU A 303 21.74 40.47 -43.49
C GLU A 303 20.77 41.64 -43.50
#